data_AF-A0AAC9D016-F1
#
_entry.id   AF-A0AAC9D016-F1
#
_cell.length_a   1.000
_cell.length_b   1.000
_cell.length_c   1.000
_cell.angle_alpha   90.00
_cell.angle_beta   90.00
_cell.angle_gamma   90.00
#
_symmetry.space_group_name_H-M   'P 1'
#
loop_
_entity.id
_entity.type
_entity.pdbx_description
1 polymer ?
#
loop_
_entity_poly.entity_id
_entity_poly.type
_entity_poly.pdbx_seq_one_letter_code
_entity_poly.pdbx_strand_id
1 'polypeptide(L)'
;MLNYIYMLFFLSLNIYIYVYLNKVSKLKPVFHFLITSIFVVIILLHELEFITFKITRPQFNRIFFFSYMLILFYFFNKLLIREIAKKQSFNAFNTLIVSTIERGIFLKFIFLVSSIIQLQIIYKLKQLSNL
;
A
#
# COMPACT_ATOMS: atom_id res chain seq x y z
N MET A 1 -23.54 2.00 -0.93
CA MET A 1 -22.86 3.27 -0.58
C MET A 1 -21.62 3.04 0.30
N LEU A 2 -21.71 2.29 1.42
CA LEU A 2 -20.58 2.00 2.34
C LEU A 2 -19.36 1.30 1.72
N ASN A 3 -19.54 0.44 0.70
CA ASN A 3 -18.41 -0.22 0.01
C ASN A 3 -17.47 0.76 -0.73
N TYR A 4 -17.99 1.92 -1.18
CA TYR A 4 -17.17 2.94 -1.85
C TYR A 4 -16.29 3.72 -0.88
N ILE A 5 -16.72 3.85 0.37
CA ILE A 5 -15.93 4.53 1.41
C ILE A 5 -14.69 3.71 1.71
N TYR A 6 -14.80 2.37 1.81
CA TYR A 6 -13.64 1.49 1.94
C TYR A 6 -12.73 1.51 0.72
N MET A 7 -13.30 1.56 -0.48
CA MET A 7 -12.51 1.70 -1.70
C MET A 7 -11.67 2.96 -1.69
N LEU A 8 -12.31 4.10 -1.43
CA LEU A 8 -11.63 5.39 -1.34
C LEU A 8 -10.61 5.36 -0.21
N PHE A 9 -10.95 4.79 0.94
CA PHE A 9 -10.06 4.66 2.08
C PHE A 9 -8.79 3.85 1.77
N PHE A 10 -8.90 2.65 1.20
CA PHE A 10 -7.75 1.82 0.86
C PHE A 10 -6.95 2.37 -0.32
N LEU A 11 -7.61 3.00 -1.30
CA LEU A 11 -6.93 3.69 -2.39
C LEU A 11 -6.14 4.88 -1.85
N SER A 12 -6.74 5.69 -0.97
CA SER A 12 -6.07 6.78 -0.26
C SER A 12 -4.93 6.28 0.61
N LEU A 13 -5.07 5.12 1.27
CA LEU A 13 -3.98 4.47 2.02
C LEU A 13 -2.82 4.14 1.11
N ASN A 14 -3.08 3.46 -0.02
CA ASN A 14 -2.04 3.10 -0.96
C ASN A 14 -1.36 4.34 -1.54
N ILE A 15 -2.12 5.36 -1.95
CA ILE A 15 -1.58 6.62 -2.48
C ILE A 15 -0.73 7.31 -1.40
N TYR A 16 -1.22 7.39 -0.17
CA TYR A 16 -0.48 7.96 0.95
C TYR A 16 0.84 7.21 1.20
N ILE A 17 0.80 5.88 1.23
CA ILE A 17 1.98 5.02 1.29
C ILE A 17 2.90 5.40 0.13
N TYR A 18 2.46 5.31 -1.12
CA TYR A 18 3.27 5.62 -2.30
C TYR A 18 3.94 7.01 -2.25
N VAL A 19 3.19 8.05 -1.85
CA VAL A 19 3.68 9.43 -1.74
C VAL A 19 4.71 9.56 -0.63
N TYR A 20 4.43 8.99 0.55
CA TYR A 20 5.37 8.97 1.68
C TYR A 20 6.67 8.24 1.34
N LEU A 21 6.54 7.06 0.72
CA LEU A 21 7.65 6.19 0.38
C LEU A 21 8.58 6.80 -0.68
N ASN A 22 8.03 7.47 -1.70
CA ASN A 22 8.81 8.13 -2.74
C ASN A 22 9.30 9.54 -2.37
N LYS A 23 9.07 10.00 -1.13
CA LYS A 23 9.41 11.36 -0.67
C LYS A 23 8.91 12.47 -1.61
N VAL A 24 7.83 12.22 -2.35
CA VAL A 24 7.32 13.16 -3.37
C VAL A 24 6.78 14.43 -2.69
N SER A 25 6.32 14.31 -1.44
CA SER A 25 5.87 15.46 -0.65
C SER A 25 6.74 15.67 0.58
N LYS A 26 7.02 16.94 0.88
CA LYS A 26 7.58 17.40 2.17
C LYS A 26 6.48 17.48 3.23
N LEU A 27 5.59 16.49 3.30
CA LEU A 27 4.56 16.45 4.33
C LEU A 27 5.26 16.48 5.70
N LYS A 28 4.79 17.36 6.60
CA LYS A 28 5.35 17.45 7.94
C LYS A 28 5.10 16.12 8.67
N PRO A 29 6.02 15.66 9.55
CA PRO A 29 5.84 14.43 10.34
C PRO A 29 4.48 14.33 11.06
N VAL A 30 3.93 15.47 11.50
CA VAL A 30 2.62 15.57 12.14
C VAL A 30 1.48 15.08 11.21
N PHE A 31 1.51 15.43 9.93
CA PHE A 31 0.51 14.94 8.98
C PHE A 31 0.63 13.44 8.76
N HIS A 32 1.85 12.90 8.78
CA HIS A 32 2.04 11.47 8.68
C HIS A 32 1.43 10.73 9.87
N PHE A 33 1.71 11.23 11.07
CA PHE A 33 1.16 10.68 12.30
C PHE A 33 -0.37 10.74 12.32
N LEU A 34 -0.95 11.88 11.92
CA LEU A 34 -2.40 12.06 11.84
C LEU A 34 -3.04 11.04 10.86
N ILE A 35 -2.52 10.97 9.64
CA ILE A 35 -3.04 10.09 8.60
C ILE A 35 -2.94 8.63 9.05
N THR A 36 -1.79 8.20 9.57
CA THR A 36 -1.60 6.84 10.09
C THR A 36 -2.54 6.54 11.26
N SER A 37 -2.76 7.49 12.16
CA SER A 37 -3.68 7.31 13.30
C SER A 37 -5.12 7.11 12.85
N ILE A 38 -5.58 7.89 11.86
CA ILE A 38 -6.92 7.71 11.26
C ILE A 38 -7.06 6.32 10.64
N PHE A 39 -6.02 5.84 9.97
CA PHE A 39 -6.00 4.49 9.40
C PHE A 39 -6.14 3.41 10.47
N VAL A 40 -5.40 3.52 11.58
CA VAL A 40 -5.48 2.57 12.69
C VAL A 40 -6.87 2.56 13.33
N VAL A 41 -7.46 3.73 13.57
CA VAL A 41 -8.81 3.83 14.15
C VAL A 41 -9.84 3.14 13.27
N ILE A 42 -9.81 3.34 11.95
CA ILE A 42 -10.78 2.72 11.03
C ILE A 42 -10.60 1.20 10.94
N ILE A 43 -9.35 0.70 11.03
CA ILE A 43 -9.09 -0.75 11.11
C ILE A 43 -9.68 -1.32 12.41
N LEU A 44 -9.45 -0.67 13.55
CA LEU A 44 -9.98 -1.10 14.85
C LEU A 44 -11.51 -1.10 14.86
N LEU A 45 -12.14 -0.05 14.32
CA LEU A 45 -13.59 0.02 14.20
C LEU A 45 -14.17 -1.10 13.33
N HIS A 46 -13.43 -1.54 12.30
CA HIS A 46 -13.84 -2.68 11.48
C HIS A 46 -13.72 -4.01 12.24
N GLU A 47 -12.58 -4.27 12.89
CA GLU A 47 -12.33 -5.52 13.63
C GLU A 47 -13.25 -5.71 14.83
N LEU A 48 -13.65 -4.62 15.48
CA LEU A 48 -14.58 -4.62 16.61
C LEU A 48 -16.05 -4.68 16.18
N GLU A 49 -16.33 -4.73 14.87
CA GLU A 49 -17.70 -4.75 14.32
C GLU A 49 -18.56 -3.56 14.78
N PHE A 50 -17.92 -2.48 15.27
CA PHE A 50 -18.60 -1.28 15.79
C PHE A 50 -19.44 -0.57 14.73
N ILE A 51 -19.15 -0.85 13.47
CA ILE A 51 -19.90 -0.35 12.35
C ILE A 51 -20.34 -1.57 11.54
N THR A 52 -21.65 -1.75 11.40
CA THR A 52 -22.29 -2.78 10.58
C THR A 52 -21.98 -2.53 9.10
N PHE A 53 -20.82 -2.98 8.66
CA PHE A 53 -20.38 -2.88 7.27
C PHE A 53 -20.76 -4.13 6.49
N LYS A 54 -21.06 -3.96 5.20
CA LYS A 54 -21.36 -5.06 4.26
C LYS A 54 -20.11 -5.82 3.78
N ILE A 55 -18.91 -5.37 4.13
CA ILE A 55 -17.66 -6.09 3.84
C ILE A 55 -17.45 -7.13 4.92
N THR A 56 -17.30 -8.38 4.51
CA THR A 56 -17.00 -9.47 5.44
C THR A 56 -15.52 -9.40 5.87
N ARG A 57 -15.20 -9.84 7.09
CA ARG A 57 -13.81 -9.90 7.58
C ARG A 57 -12.82 -10.52 6.57
N PRO A 58 -13.13 -11.63 5.86
CA PRO A 58 -12.22 -12.19 4.86
C PRO A 58 -11.92 -11.25 3.68
N GLN A 59 -12.90 -10.44 3.26
CA GLN A 59 -12.73 -9.47 2.17
C GLN A 59 -11.88 -8.29 2.64
N PHE A 60 -12.14 -7.78 3.85
CA PHE A 60 -11.33 -6.74 4.46
C PHE A 60 -9.87 -7.18 4.61
N ASN A 61 -9.64 -8.37 5.17
CA ASN A 61 -8.30 -8.91 5.36
C ASN A 61 -7.52 -9.05 4.04
N ARG A 62 -8.19 -9.47 2.96
CA ARG A 62 -7.58 -9.52 1.62
C ARG A 62 -7.17 -8.14 1.13
N ILE A 63 -8.04 -7.14 1.27
CA ILE A 63 -7.73 -5.77 0.83
C ILE A 63 -6.60 -5.19 1.68
N PHE A 64 -6.70 -5.33 3.00
CA PHE A 64 -5.70 -4.87 3.96
C PHE A 64 -4.32 -5.51 3.72
N PHE A 65 -4.28 -6.81 3.42
CA PHE A 65 -3.04 -7.53 3.11
C PHE A 65 -2.23 -6.88 1.99
N PHE A 66 -2.88 -6.39 0.92
CA PHE A 66 -2.17 -5.71 -0.18
C PHE A 66 -1.54 -4.38 0.26
N SER A 67 -2.24 -3.59 1.07
CA SER A 67 -1.69 -2.35 1.63
C SER A 67 -0.54 -2.62 2.60
N TYR A 68 -0.64 -3.70 3.40
CA TYR A 68 0.44 -4.14 4.28
C TYR A 68 1.67 -4.65 3.50
N MET A 69 1.48 -5.45 2.45
CA MET A 69 2.56 -5.92 1.59
C MET A 69 3.32 -4.75 0.96
N LEU A 70 2.62 -3.70 0.52
CA LEU A 70 3.22 -2.47 -0.02
C LEU A 70 4.21 -1.83 0.96
N ILE A 71 3.84 -1.76 2.24
CA ILE A 71 4.71 -1.25 3.32
C ILE A 71 5.91 -2.17 3.53
N LEU A 72 5.68 -3.48 3.57
CA LEU A 72 6.74 -4.46 3.81
C LEU A 72 7.78 -4.46 2.67
N PHE A 73 7.32 -4.45 1.42
CA PHE A 73 8.18 -4.36 0.24
C PHE A 73 8.98 -3.06 0.19
N TYR A 74 8.44 -1.96 0.71
CA TYR A 74 9.22 -0.73 0.86
C TYR A 74 10.39 -0.89 1.80
N PHE A 75 10.16 -1.43 2.99
CA PHE A 75 11.25 -1.64 3.95
C PHE A 75 12.29 -2.60 3.40
N PHE A 76 11.85 -3.65 2.71
CA PHE A 76 12.74 -4.58 2.01
C PHE A 76 13.57 -3.87 0.94
N ASN A 77 12.95 -3.02 0.11
CA ASN A 77 13.66 -2.24 -0.90
C ASN A 77 14.69 -1.29 -0.28
N LYS A 78 14.34 -0.64 0.83
CA LYS A 78 15.27 0.25 1.56
C LYS A 78 16.45 -0.52 2.17
N LEU A 79 16.20 -1.71 2.71
CA LEU A 79 17.25 -2.59 3.21
C LEU A 79 18.17 -3.05 2.08
N LEU A 80 17.62 -3.46 0.93
CA LEU A 80 18.38 -3.84 -0.25
C LEU A 80 19.29 -2.69 -0.73
N ILE A 81 18.77 -1.47 -0.87
CA ILE A 81 19.56 -0.29 -1.27
C ILE A 81 20.71 -0.06 -0.27
N ARG A 82 20.46 -0.21 1.04
CA ARG A 82 21.48 -0.05 2.07
C ARG A 82 22.60 -1.08 1.95
N GLU A 83 22.27 -2.34 1.64
CA GLU A 83 23.27 -3.40 1.46
C GLU A 83 24.03 -3.25 0.13
N ILE A 84 23.35 -2.81 -0.92
CA ILE A 84 23.96 -2.50 -2.22
C ILE A 84 24.99 -1.36 -2.06
N ALA A 85 24.66 -0.30 -1.33
CA ALA A 85 25.55 0.84 -1.10
C ALA A 85 26.87 0.47 -0.40
N LYS A 86 26.96 -0.70 0.26
CA LYS A 86 28.21 -1.20 0.89
C LYS A 86 29.16 -1.85 -0.11
N LYS A 87 28.69 -2.28 -1.30
CA LYS A 87 29.53 -2.92 -2.32
C LYS A 87 30.08 -1.86 -3.28
N GLN A 88 31.41 -1.86 -3.47
CA GLN A 88 32.13 -0.83 -4.23
C GLN A 88 32.19 -1.06 -5.75
N SER A 89 31.95 -2.29 -6.24
CA SER A 89 31.99 -2.58 -7.68
C SER A 89 30.87 -3.51 -8.13
N PHE A 90 30.24 -3.14 -9.25
CA PHE A 90 29.20 -3.91 -9.91
C PHE A 90 29.58 -4.08 -11.39
N ASN A 91 29.31 -5.25 -11.96
CA ASN A 91 29.38 -5.44 -13.40
C ASN A 91 28.19 -4.73 -14.09
N ALA A 92 28.22 -4.54 -15.41
CA ALA A 92 27.20 -3.78 -16.14
C ALA A 92 25.76 -4.28 -15.91
N PHE A 93 25.57 -5.59 -15.81
CA PHE A 93 24.27 -6.21 -15.51
C PHE A 93 23.79 -5.87 -14.08
N ASN A 94 24.68 -5.98 -13.09
CA ASN A 94 24.37 -5.63 -11.71
C ASN A 94 24.11 -4.13 -11.57
N THR A 95 24.82 -3.27 -12.29
CA THR A 95 24.57 -1.81 -12.31
C THR A 95 23.15 -1.50 -12.82
N LEU A 96 22.68 -2.21 -13.85
CA LEU A 96 21.32 -2.06 -14.34
C LEU A 96 20.28 -2.48 -13.28
N ILE A 97 20.49 -3.62 -12.61
CA ILE A 97 19.63 -4.08 -11.52
C ILE A 97 19.61 -3.08 -10.37
N VAL A 98 20.78 -2.62 -9.91
CA VAL A 98 20.91 -1.62 -8.84
C VAL A 98 20.18 -0.34 -9.22
N SER A 99 20.37 0.18 -10.43
CA SER A 99 19.68 1.38 -10.89
C SER A 99 18.15 1.22 -10.92
N THR A 100 17.67 0.00 -11.20
CA THR A 100 16.23 -0.33 -11.24
C THR A 100 15.63 -0.33 -9.83
N ILE A 101 16.37 -0.88 -8.87
CA ILE A 101 16.03 -0.93 -7.45
C ILE A 101 16.02 0.48 -6.84
N GLU A 102 17.07 1.27 -7.10
CA GLU A 102 17.21 2.65 -6.63
C GLU A 102 16.11 3.57 -7.18
N ARG A 103 15.73 3.40 -8.45
CA ARG A 103 14.61 4.13 -9.07
C ARG A 103 13.24 3.72 -8.54
N GLY A 104 13.18 2.72 -7.65
CA GLY A 104 11.96 2.23 -7.03
C GLY A 104 10.99 1.59 -8.04
N ILE A 105 11.49 1.09 -9.17
CA ILE A 105 10.64 0.54 -10.25
C ILE A 105 9.85 -0.66 -9.73
N PHE A 106 10.50 -1.52 -8.94
CA PHE A 106 9.84 -2.67 -8.30
C PHE A 106 8.70 -2.25 -7.36
N LEU A 107 8.92 -1.21 -6.55
CA LEU A 107 7.89 -0.67 -5.66
C LEU A 107 6.71 -0.09 -6.45
N LYS A 108 6.99 0.64 -7.54
CA LYS A 108 5.97 1.20 -8.44
C LYS A 108 5.13 0.09 -9.09
N PHE A 109 5.77 -0.99 -9.52
CA PHE A 109 5.08 -2.15 -10.08
C PHE A 109 4.18 -2.82 -9.04
N ILE A 110 4.69 -3.08 -7.83
CA ILE A 110 3.90 -3.66 -6.73
C ILE A 110 2.72 -2.75 -6.36
N PHE A 111 2.93 -1.44 -6.31
CA PHE A 111 1.87 -0.47 -6.08
C PHE A 111 0.76 -0.56 -7.13
N LEU A 112 1.15 -0.60 -8.41
CA LEU A 112 0.22 -0.72 -9.54
C LEU A 112 -0.61 -2.02 -9.43
N VAL A 113 0.07 -3.16 -9.26
CA VAL A 113 -0.58 -4.48 -9.17
C VAL A 113 -1.51 -4.56 -7.96
N SER A 114 -1.06 -4.10 -6.79
CA SER A 114 -1.86 -4.08 -5.57
C SER A 114 -3.13 -3.24 -5.73
N SER A 115 -3.00 -2.08 -6.38
CA SER A 115 -4.13 -1.18 -6.64
C SER A 115 -5.13 -1.80 -7.62
N ILE A 116 -4.65 -2.44 -8.69
CA ILE A 116 -5.51 -3.15 -9.66
C ILE A 116 -6.28 -4.29 -8.99
N ILE A 117 -5.60 -5.13 -8.19
CA ILE A 117 -6.25 -6.27 -7.53
C ILE A 117 -7.30 -5.79 -6.52
N GLN A 118 -6.99 -4.77 -5.73
CA GLN A 118 -7.97 -4.19 -4.81
C GLN A 118 -9.19 -3.62 -5.55
N LEU A 119 -8.99 -2.93 -6.67
CA LEU A 119 -10.10 -2.45 -7.52
C LEU A 119 -10.95 -3.61 -8.06
N GLN A 120 -10.33 -4.69 -8.52
CA GLN A 120 -11.05 -5.89 -9.01
C GLN A 120 -11.90 -6.53 -7.90
N ILE A 121 -11.35 -6.70 -6.69
CA ILE A 121 -12.08 -7.26 -5.56
C ILE A 121 -13.32 -6.41 -5.27
N ILE A 122 -13.15 -5.09 -5.23
CA ILE A 122 -14.24 -4.15 -4.92
C ILE A 122 -15.30 -4.14 -6.02
N TYR A 123 -14.90 -4.18 -7.29
CA TYR A 123 -15.82 -4.26 -8.41
C TYR A 123 -16.67 -5.56 -8.36
N LYS A 124 -16.04 -6.69 -8.00
CA LYS A 124 -16.74 -7.97 -7.81
C LYS A 124 -17.75 -7.91 -6.66
N LEU A 125 -17.41 -7.21 -5.56
CA LEU A 125 -18.34 -6.98 -4.45
C LEU A 125 -19.54 -6.13 -4.84
N LYS A 126 -19.35 -5.15 -5.73
CA LYS A 126 -20.46 -4.34 -6.26
C LYS A 126 -21.44 -5.19 -7.07
N GLN A 127 -20.94 -6.05 -7.96
CA GLN A 127 -21.80 -6.93 -8.77
C GLN A 127 -22.65 -7.86 -7.89
N LEU A 128 -22.07 -8.45 -6.85
CA LEU A 128 -22.77 -9.31 -5.90
C LEU A 128 -23.82 -8.57 -5.05
N SER A 129 -23.68 -7.26 -4.86
CA SER A 129 -24.65 -6.46 -4.08
C SER A 129 -25.85 -5.94 -4.88
N ASN A 130 -25.81 -6.09 -6.21
CA ASN A 130 -26.88 -5.69 -7.12
C ASN A 130 -27.74 -6.88 -7.59
N LEU A 131 -27.36 -8.11 -7.20
CA LEU A 131 -28.15 -9.34 -7.29
C LEU A 131 -28.92 -9.54 -5.98
#